data_AF-A0A1H4FYH5-F1
#
_entry.id   AF-A0A1H4FYH5-F1
#
_cell.length_a   1.000
_cell.length_b   1.000
_cell.length_c   1.000
_cell.angle_alpha   90.00
_cell.angle_beta   90.00
_cell.angle_gamma   90.00
#
_symmetry.space_group_name_H-M   'P 1'
#
loop_
_entity.id
_entity.type
_entity.pdbx_description
1 polymer ?
#
loop_
_entity_poly.entity_id
_entity_poly.type
_entity_poly.pdbx_seq_one_letter_code
_entity_poly.pdbx_strand_id
1 'polypeptide(L)'
;MATNKKHRLIFELSKSERELRLKNALNEIVQLTIDMQKPFVYRNNLCIQPNFFIHQYPNGKKFLISQNQENSKESVLREQV
;
A
#
# COMPACT_ATOMS: atom_id res chain seq x y z
N MET A 1 12.82 -24.36 28.80
CA MET A 1 11.86 -23.43 29.42
C MET A 1 11.24 -22.57 28.32
N ALA A 2 10.01 -22.86 27.90
CA ALA A 2 9.31 -22.06 26.92
C ALA A 2 8.74 -20.81 27.62
N THR A 3 9.31 -19.64 27.35
CA THR A 3 8.75 -18.38 27.83
C THR A 3 7.39 -18.18 27.15
N ASN A 4 6.32 -18.39 27.90
CA ASN A 4 4.95 -18.15 27.46
C ASN A 4 4.76 -16.63 27.30
N LYS A 5 5.21 -16.08 26.17
CA LYS A 5 5.03 -14.66 25.83
C LYS A 5 3.55 -14.45 25.60
N LYS A 6 2.85 -13.95 26.61
CA LYS A 6 1.46 -13.46 26.49
C LYS A 6 1.39 -12.52 25.29
N HIS A 7 0.71 -12.93 24.23
CA HIS A 7 0.46 -12.09 23.07
C HIS A 7 -0.52 -10.99 23.47
N ARG A 8 0.00 -9.79 23.72
CA ARG A 8 -0.81 -8.59 23.99
C ARG A 8 -1.54 -8.17 22.73
N LEU A 9 -2.81 -7.83 22.88
CA LEU A 9 -3.68 -7.34 21.81
C LEU A 9 -3.24 -5.93 21.42
N ILE A 10 -3.47 -5.52 20.17
CA ILE A 10 -2.95 -4.24 19.65
C ILE A 10 -3.49 -3.03 20.40
N PHE A 11 -4.71 -3.12 20.94
CA PHE A 11 -5.34 -2.07 21.74
C PHE A 11 -4.80 -1.98 23.17
N GLU A 12 -4.08 -3.00 23.65
CA GLU A 12 -3.42 -3.01 24.96
C GLU A 12 -2.01 -2.40 24.92
N LEU A 13 -1.53 -2.07 23.72
CA LEU A 13 -0.21 -1.49 23.51
C LEU A 13 -0.23 0.04 23.71
N SER A 14 0.87 0.57 24.23
CA SER A 14 1.11 2.01 24.22
C SER A 14 1.12 2.56 22.79
N LYS A 15 1.01 3.89 22.64
CA LYS A 15 1.03 4.54 21.32
C LYS A 15 2.32 4.21 20.55
N SER A 16 3.47 4.28 21.21
CA SER A 16 4.78 4.00 20.60
C SER A 16 4.93 2.54 20.19
N GLU A 17 4.47 1.60 21.02
CA GLU A 17 4.49 0.17 20.68
C GLU A 17 3.57 -0.14 19.48
N ARG A 18 2.39 0.50 19.40
CA ARG A 18 1.50 0.38 18.24
C ARG A 18 2.15 0.89 16.97
N GLU A 19 2.75 2.09 17.04
CA GLU A 19 3.42 2.69 15.90
C GLU A 19 4.57 1.82 15.40
N LEU A 20 5.41 1.31 16.31
CA LEU A 20 6.50 0.40 15.96
C LEU A 20 5.99 -0.87 15.29
N ARG A 21 4.94 -1.50 15.86
CA ARG A 21 4.37 -2.74 15.32
C ARG A 21 3.76 -2.52 13.93
N LEU A 22 3.05 -1.41 13.74
CA LEU A 22 2.46 -1.04 12.44
C LEU A 22 3.53 -0.69 11.41
N LYS A 23 4.61 0.01 11.79
CA LYS A 23 5.76 0.29 10.92
C LYS A 23 6.42 -0.99 10.44
N ASN A 24 6.63 -1.97 11.33
CA ASN A 24 7.22 -3.25 10.95
C ASN A 24 6.35 -3.99 9.94
N ALA A 25 5.04 -4.11 10.21
CA ALA A 25 4.12 -4.75 9.29
C ALA A 25 4.05 -4.01 7.94
N LEU A 26 4.05 -2.67 7.95
CA LEU A 26 4.09 -1.87 6.74
C LEU A 26 5.34 -2.16 5.91
N ASN A 27 6.52 -2.20 6.55
CA ASN A 27 7.78 -2.48 5.87
C ASN A 27 7.78 -3.88 5.22
N GLU A 28 7.24 -4.89 5.90
CA GLU A 28 7.10 -6.25 5.35
C GLU A 28 6.21 -6.26 4.11
N ILE A 29 5.05 -5.60 4.17
CA ILE A 29 4.11 -5.53 3.04
C ILE A 29 4.69 -4.73 1.86
N VAL A 30 5.42 -3.64 2.13
CA VAL A 30 6.12 -2.86 1.10
C VAL A 30 7.14 -3.74 0.38
N GLN A 31 7.96 -4.50 1.12
CA GLN A 31 8.95 -5.39 0.53
C GLN A 31 8.30 -6.47 -0.34
N LEU A 32 7.26 -7.13 0.17
CA LEU A 32 6.49 -8.13 -0.61
C LEU A 32 5.90 -7.52 -1.89
N THR A 33 5.38 -6.30 -1.83
CA THR A 33 4.81 -5.60 -3.00
C THR A 33 5.88 -5.37 -4.07
N ILE A 34 7.09 -4.97 -3.65
CA ILE A 34 8.24 -4.77 -4.52
C ILE A 34 8.66 -6.10 -5.16
N ASP A 35 8.78 -7.16 -4.36
CA ASP A 35 9.21 -8.49 -4.83
C ASP A 35 8.22 -9.08 -5.85
N MET A 36 6.92 -8.79 -5.68
CA MET A 36 5.87 -9.17 -6.62
C MET A 36 5.77 -8.27 -7.86
N GLN A 37 6.63 -7.25 -7.99
CA GLN A 37 6.58 -6.22 -9.02
C GLN A 37 5.21 -5.51 -9.12
N LYS A 38 4.49 -5.43 -8.00
CA LYS A 38 3.19 -4.76 -7.95
C LYS A 38 3.36 -3.25 -7.77
N PRO A 39 2.44 -2.45 -8.32
CA PRO A 39 2.49 -1.01 -8.12
C PRO A 39 2.06 -0.64 -6.69
N PHE A 40 2.68 0.41 -6.17
CA PHE A 40 2.10 1.17 -5.08
C PHE A 40 0.98 2.05 -5.64
N VAL A 41 -0.22 1.94 -5.06
CA VAL A 41 -1.42 2.61 -5.55
C VAL A 41 -1.79 3.76 -4.62
N TYR A 42 -1.92 4.96 -5.16
CA TYR A 42 -2.29 6.14 -4.39
C TYR A 42 -3.04 7.16 -5.25
N ARG A 43 -3.59 8.19 -4.61
CA ARG A 43 -4.22 9.33 -5.30
C ARG A 43 -3.44 10.61 -5.00
N ASN A 44 -3.34 11.48 -6.00
CA ASN A 44 -2.79 12.82 -5.85
C ASN A 44 -3.65 13.84 -6.64
N ASN A 45 -3.16 15.06 -6.75
CA ASN A 45 -3.76 16.17 -7.50
C ASN A 45 -4.00 15.89 -9.01
N LEU A 46 -3.45 14.81 -9.57
CA LEU A 46 -3.73 14.38 -10.95
C LEU A 46 -4.95 13.45 -11.05
N CYS A 47 -5.41 12.89 -9.93
CA CYS A 47 -6.57 12.01 -9.86
C CYS A 47 -7.87 12.83 -9.78
N ILE A 48 -8.16 13.57 -10.86
CA ILE A 48 -9.30 14.49 -10.94
C ILE A 48 -10.63 13.76 -10.75
N GLN A 49 -10.76 12.54 -11.29
CA GLN A 49 -11.96 11.72 -11.13
C GLN A 49 -11.84 10.77 -9.92
N PRO A 50 -12.97 10.39 -9.30
CA PRO A 50 -12.99 9.49 -8.14
C PRO A 50 -12.33 8.13 -8.39
N ASN A 51 -12.40 7.66 -9.62
CA ASN A 51 -11.89 6.35 -10.04
C ASN A 51 -10.51 6.42 -10.68
N PHE A 52 -9.81 7.55 -10.57
CA PHE A 52 -8.44 7.68 -11.03
C PHE A 52 -7.45 7.40 -9.91
N PHE A 53 -6.40 6.68 -10.24
CA PHE A 53 -5.33 6.30 -9.32
C PHE A 53 -3.96 6.41 -9.99
N ILE A 54 -2.92 6.60 -9.19
CA ILE A 54 -1.54 6.50 -9.62
C ILE A 54 -1.02 5.11 -9.27
N HIS A 55 -0.50 4.40 -10.26
CA HIS A 55 0.30 3.19 -10.09
C HIS A 55 1.77 3.54 -10.20
N GLN A 56 2.51 3.45 -9.10
CA GLN A 56 3.97 3.60 -9.09
C GLN A 56 4.64 2.24 -8.94
N TYR A 57 5.35 1.81 -9.98
CA TYR A 57 6.06 0.54 -9.98
C TYR A 57 7.45 0.66 -9.34
N PRO A 58 8.03 -0.46 -8.85
CA PRO A 58 9.38 -0.45 -8.26
C PRO A 58 10.48 0.03 -9.20
N ASN A 59 10.29 -0.10 -10.52
CA ASN A 59 11.21 0.40 -11.55
C ASN A 59 11.15 1.92 -11.76
N GLY A 60 10.36 2.64 -10.96
CA GLY A 60 10.20 4.09 -11.05
C GLY A 60 9.12 4.55 -12.03
N LYS A 61 8.59 3.67 -12.89
CA LYS A 61 7.51 4.02 -13.82
C LYS A 61 6.23 4.34 -13.05
N LYS A 62 5.57 5.42 -13.44
CA LYS A 62 4.32 5.88 -12.85
C LYS A 62 3.25 5.98 -13.92
N PHE A 63 2.06 5.51 -13.63
CA PHE A 63 0.93 5.57 -14.55
C PHE A 63 -0.28 6.16 -13.85
N LEU A 64 -0.96 7.08 -14.51
CA LEU A 64 -2.31 7.45 -14.15
C LEU A 64 -3.25 6.44 -14.80
N ILE A 65 -4.04 5.75 -13.98
CA ILE A 65 -5.00 4.74 -14.42
C ILE A 65 -6.42 5.15 -14.02
N SER A 66 -7.39 4.62 -14.75
CA SER A 66 -8.81 4.66 -14.40
C SER A 66 -9.25 3.25 -14.05
N GLN A 67 -10.01 3.09 -12.96
CA GLN A 67 -10.64 1.83 -12.59
C GLN A 67 -12.13 1.89 -12.87
N ASN A 68 -12.68 0.89 -13.54
CA ASN A 68 -14.12 0.77 -13.73
C ASN A 68 -14.79 0.39 -12.40
N GLN A 69 -15.86 1.10 -12.03
CA GLN A 69 -16.54 0.92 -10.74
C GLN A 69 -17.38 -0.36 -10.65
N GLU A 70 -17.81 -0.92 -11.78
CA GLU A 70 -18.69 -2.08 -11.82
C GLU A 70 -17.92 -3.41 -11.83
N ASN A 71 -16.71 -3.43 -12.41
CA ASN A 71 -15.95 -4.66 -12.62
C ASN A 71 -14.47 -4.57 -12.26
N SER A 72 -14.02 -3.44 -11.71
CA SER A 72 -12.63 -3.19 -11.30
C SER A 72 -11.58 -3.30 -12.41
N LYS A 73 -11.98 -3.34 -13.70
CA LYS A 73 -11.02 -3.32 -14.80
C LYS A 73 -10.26 -2.00 -14.83
N GLU A 74 -8.96 -2.11 -15.07
CA GLU A 74 -8.05 -0.97 -15.10
C GLU A 74 -7.71 -0.60 -16.55
N SER A 75 -7.69 0.70 -16.82
CA SER A 75 -7.22 1.27 -18.08
C SER A 75 -6.15 2.32 -17.82
N VAL A 76 -5.01 2.21 -18.49
CA VAL A 76 -3.95 3.23 -18.42
C VAL A 76 -4.41 4.47 -19.20
N LEU A 77 -4.40 5.63 -18.54
CA LEU A 77 -4.72 6.91 -19.17
C LEU A 77 -3.48 7.59 -19.74
N ARG A 78 -2.37 7.58 -18.97
CA ARG A 78 -1.06 8.11 -19.40
C ARG A 78 0.07 7.71 -18.45
N GLU A 79 1.29 7.65 -18.97
CA GLU A 79 2.52 7.57 -18.17
C GLU A 79 2.83 8.93 -17.52
N GLN A 80 3.38 8.93 -16.32
CA GLN A 80 3.83 10.10 -15.58
C GLN A 80 5.36 10.09 -15.55
N VAL A 81 5.95 11.16 -16.07
CA VAL A 81 7.40 11.43 -16.04
C VAL A 81 7.74 12.15 -14.75
#